data_AF-A0A3D3PIU7-F1
#
_entry.id   AF-A0A3D3PIU7-F1
#
_cell.length_a   1.000
_cell.length_b   1.000
_cell.length_c   1.000
_cell.angle_alpha   90.00
_cell.angle_beta   90.00
_cell.angle_gamma   90.00
#
_symmetry.space_group_name_H-M   'P 1'
#
loop_
_entity.id
_entity.type
_entity.pdbx_description
1 polymer ?
#
loop_
_entity_poly.entity_id
_entity_poly.type
_entity_poly.pdbx_seq_one_letter_code
_entity_poly.pdbx_strand_id
1 'polypeptide(L)'
;IAVLIDMWGIDRRYVNNEQFIEKNLMLQQAQPRQVDQLIMKDASLDYRVMDMTTNPFTDARPSNFHNTIGGYHAAKLKRFQEVIDKQFTGSLNEDVLDMLNTKYAIMSDQTGQSLRMVNRASAAGNAWFVQKVVYVKNADQEMASINSFNPKEVAFVDEKFKPMIDEKKVGYSPTGLIKLTSYRPDDLIYEYSADRDVIAVFAEIWYDKGWNAYVDGEKINHFRADYILRAAQLPGGNHKLEFKFEPASYYTGEKISLMASILLIAGIAFAIYTETKKNKTAVAA
;
A
#
# COMPACT_ATOMS: atom_id res chain seq x y z
N ILE A 1 13.36 37.95 -0.23
CA ILE A 1 14.45 38.16 0.75
C ILE A 1 13.97 37.88 2.18
N ALA A 2 12.89 38.52 2.68
CA ALA A 2 12.37 38.24 4.02
C ALA A 2 12.00 36.76 4.28
N VAL A 3 11.24 36.13 3.37
CA VAL A 3 10.91 34.68 3.44
C VAL A 3 12.16 33.80 3.43
N LEU A 4 13.18 34.21 2.67
CA LEU A 4 14.45 33.48 2.57
C LEU A 4 15.24 33.56 3.88
N ILE A 5 15.29 34.75 4.51
CA ILE A 5 15.95 34.94 5.81
C ILE A 5 15.23 34.17 6.91
N ASP A 6 13.90 34.21 6.92
CA ASP A 6 13.05 33.52 7.89
C ASP A 6 13.20 31.99 7.79
N MET A 7 13.01 31.43 6.57
CA MET A 7 13.16 30.00 6.34
C MET A 7 14.59 29.52 6.61
N TRP A 8 15.61 30.25 6.14
CA TRP A 8 17.01 29.87 6.38
C TRP A 8 17.37 29.80 7.88
N GLY A 9 16.83 30.72 8.69
CA GLY A 9 17.04 30.73 10.13
C GLY A 9 16.46 29.51 10.84
N ILE A 10 15.32 29.01 10.37
CA ILE A 10 14.65 27.81 10.90
C ILE A 10 15.32 26.54 10.34
N ASP A 11 15.48 26.46 9.02
CA ASP A 11 16.01 25.29 8.32
C ASP A 11 17.40 24.90 8.84
N ARG A 12 18.28 25.88 9.07
CA ARG A 12 19.64 25.63 9.57
C ARG A 12 19.67 25.08 11.01
N ARG A 13 18.59 25.19 11.78
CA ARG A 13 18.47 24.54 13.11
C ARG A 13 18.15 23.05 12.99
N TYR A 14 17.42 22.68 11.94
CA TYR A 14 16.98 21.30 11.73
C TYR A 14 17.95 20.51 10.84
N VAL A 15 18.52 21.13 9.80
CA VAL A 15 19.50 20.56 8.87
C VAL A 15 20.74 21.46 8.86
N ASN A 16 21.67 21.17 9.76
CA ASN A 16 22.92 21.91 9.90
C ASN A 16 24.09 21.18 9.21
N ASN A 17 25.23 21.86 9.08
CA ASN A 17 26.42 21.32 8.41
C ASN A 17 26.98 20.03 9.05
N GLU A 18 26.62 19.72 10.30
CA GLU A 18 27.09 18.54 11.03
C GLU A 18 26.25 17.29 10.73
N GLN A 19 25.03 17.46 10.21
CA GLN A 19 24.17 16.35 9.78
C GLN A 19 24.48 15.89 8.35
N PHE A 20 25.30 16.63 7.60
CA PHE A 20 25.74 16.20 6.29
C PHE A 20 26.82 15.13 6.44
N ILE A 21 26.49 13.97 5.93
CA ILE A 21 27.31 12.77 5.90
C ILE A 21 27.78 12.54 4.47
N GLU A 22 29.03 12.08 4.31
CA GLU A 22 29.58 11.84 2.98
C GLU A 22 28.75 10.79 2.23
N LYS A 23 28.55 11.01 0.92
CA LYS A 23 27.80 10.10 0.05
C LYS A 23 28.29 8.65 0.14
N ASN A 24 29.60 8.45 0.28
CA ASN A 24 30.18 7.11 0.40
C ASN A 24 29.80 6.39 1.69
N LEU A 25 29.72 7.12 2.81
CA LEU A 25 29.25 6.59 4.10
C LEU A 25 27.77 6.18 4.04
N MET A 26 26.94 6.96 3.33
CA MET A 26 25.53 6.58 3.07
C MET A 26 25.40 5.32 2.22
N LEU A 27 26.16 5.24 1.13
CA LEU A 27 26.13 4.08 0.24
C LEU A 27 26.66 2.81 0.91
N GLN A 28 27.59 2.92 1.86
CA GLN A 28 28.06 1.79 2.67
C GLN A 28 27.01 1.32 3.67
N GLN A 29 26.23 2.23 4.26
CA GLN A 29 25.14 1.88 5.19
C GLN A 29 23.92 1.27 4.49
N ALA A 30 23.74 1.54 3.20
CA ALA A 30 22.65 1.01 2.38
C ALA A 30 23.01 -0.29 1.62
N GLN A 31 24.00 -1.06 2.09
CA GLN A 31 24.33 -2.35 1.48
C GLN A 31 23.42 -3.48 1.98
N PRO A 32 22.88 -4.33 1.09
CA PRO A 32 22.07 -5.47 1.50
C PRO A 32 22.93 -6.51 2.24
N ARG A 33 22.41 -7.08 3.32
CA ARG A 33 23.05 -8.20 4.03
C ARG A 33 23.01 -9.45 3.15
N GLN A 34 23.77 -10.48 3.51
CA GLN A 34 23.75 -11.75 2.79
C GLN A 34 22.34 -12.37 2.69
N VAL A 35 21.54 -12.27 3.76
CA VAL A 35 20.15 -12.73 3.76
C VAL A 35 19.27 -11.94 2.79
N ASP A 36 19.48 -10.63 2.69
CA ASP A 36 18.73 -9.77 1.77
C ASP A 36 19.07 -10.14 0.31
N GLN A 37 20.34 -10.35 0.01
CA GLN A 37 20.80 -10.78 -1.32
C GLN A 37 20.21 -12.14 -1.74
N LEU A 38 19.91 -13.03 -0.79
CA LEU A 38 19.25 -14.30 -1.07
C LEU A 38 17.77 -14.10 -1.40
N ILE A 39 17.07 -13.25 -0.63
CA ILE A 39 15.66 -12.93 -0.86
C ILE A 39 15.47 -12.20 -2.19
N MET A 40 16.37 -11.25 -2.52
CA MET A 40 16.32 -10.49 -3.78
C MET A 40 16.50 -11.33 -5.05
N LYS A 41 16.84 -12.62 -4.93
CA LYS A 41 16.84 -13.56 -6.08
C LYS A 41 15.44 -14.04 -6.45
N ASP A 42 14.44 -13.84 -5.58
CA ASP A 42 13.06 -14.15 -5.88
C ASP A 42 12.51 -13.16 -6.92
N ALA A 43 12.12 -13.68 -8.08
CA ALA A 43 11.57 -12.89 -9.19
C ALA A 43 10.05 -12.67 -9.11
N SER A 44 9.42 -13.04 -7.99
CA SER A 44 7.99 -12.78 -7.75
C SER A 44 7.72 -11.27 -7.77
N LEU A 45 6.63 -10.85 -8.43
CA LEU A 45 6.31 -9.43 -8.63
C LEU A 45 6.05 -8.66 -7.34
N ASP A 46 5.46 -9.34 -6.35
CA ASP A 46 5.21 -8.79 -5.03
C ASP A 46 5.25 -9.92 -4.00
N TYR A 47 5.87 -9.64 -2.86
CA TYR A 47 5.91 -10.46 -1.66
C TYR A 47 6.33 -9.58 -0.49
N ARG A 48 5.85 -9.90 0.72
CA ARG A 48 6.26 -9.17 1.92
C ARG A 48 7.32 -9.88 2.73
N VAL A 49 8.19 -9.08 3.34
CA VAL A 49 9.26 -9.53 4.23
C VAL A 49 9.03 -8.97 5.63
N MET A 50 9.21 -9.82 6.64
CA MET A 50 9.23 -9.41 8.04
C MET A 50 10.64 -9.57 8.60
N ASP A 51 11.27 -8.46 9.00
CA ASP A 51 12.58 -8.49 9.63
C ASP A 51 12.45 -8.42 11.16
N MET A 52 12.71 -9.54 11.84
CA MET A 52 12.67 -9.65 13.30
C MET A 52 14.04 -9.42 13.96
N THR A 53 15.07 -9.10 13.18
CA THR A 53 16.41 -8.78 13.72
C THR A 53 16.47 -7.39 14.34
N THR A 54 15.49 -6.54 14.00
CA THR A 54 15.27 -5.21 14.55
C THR A 54 13.80 -5.07 14.94
N ASN A 55 13.35 -3.90 15.41
CA ASN A 55 11.92 -3.70 15.64
C ASN A 55 11.19 -3.54 14.27
N PRO A 56 10.40 -4.55 13.84
CA PRO A 56 9.86 -4.60 12.49
C PRO A 56 8.90 -3.45 12.18
N PHE A 57 8.28 -2.82 13.18
CA PHE A 57 7.23 -1.82 12.98
C PHE A 57 7.70 -0.38 13.16
N THR A 58 9.00 -0.18 13.45
CA THR A 58 9.61 1.14 13.64
C THR A 58 10.90 1.35 12.85
N ASP A 59 11.51 0.30 12.29
CA ASP A 59 12.74 0.41 11.49
C ASP A 59 12.40 0.54 10.00
N ALA A 60 12.88 1.60 9.33
CA ALA A 60 12.67 1.81 7.90
C ALA A 60 13.74 1.16 7.02
N ARG A 61 14.88 0.71 7.58
CA ARG A 61 16.02 0.23 6.79
C ARG A 61 15.70 -0.97 5.90
N PRO A 62 14.95 -2.00 6.35
CA PRO A 62 14.68 -3.15 5.49
C PRO A 62 13.81 -2.79 4.27
N SER A 63 13.05 -1.69 4.33
CA SER A 63 12.24 -1.18 3.22
C SER A 63 13.07 -0.64 2.05
N ASN A 64 14.38 -0.43 2.22
CA ASN A 64 15.27 -0.10 1.10
C ASN A 64 15.49 -1.28 0.14
N PHE A 65 15.24 -2.52 0.60
CA PHE A 65 15.55 -3.74 -0.15
C PHE A 65 14.32 -4.59 -0.45
N HIS A 66 13.32 -4.54 0.42
CA HIS A 66 12.13 -5.41 0.33
C HIS A 66 10.85 -4.64 0.60
N ASN A 67 9.73 -5.16 0.10
CA ASN A 67 8.41 -4.73 0.57
C ASN A 67 8.21 -5.28 1.98
N THR A 68 8.27 -4.42 3.00
CA THR A 68 8.12 -4.86 4.39
C THR A 68 6.65 -4.79 4.82
N ILE A 69 6.21 -5.73 5.67
CA ILE A 69 4.88 -5.60 6.31
C ILE A 69 4.89 -4.40 7.26
N GLY A 70 5.98 -4.24 8.00
CA GLY A 70 6.12 -3.17 8.96
C GLY A 70 6.73 -1.92 8.33
N GLY A 71 7.85 -1.50 8.89
CA GLY A 71 8.48 -0.25 8.52
C GLY A 71 7.92 0.95 9.30
N TYR A 72 8.76 1.99 9.39
CA TYR A 72 8.29 3.29 9.85
C TYR A 72 7.53 4.01 8.74
N HIS A 73 6.34 4.50 9.07
CA HIS A 73 5.57 5.38 8.21
C HIS A 73 4.82 6.40 9.07
N ALA A 74 5.04 7.70 8.79
CA ALA A 74 4.51 8.80 9.63
C ALA A 74 2.98 8.91 9.57
N ALA A 75 2.37 8.51 8.45
CA ALA A 75 0.91 8.55 8.25
C ALA A 75 0.32 7.13 8.13
N LYS A 76 0.70 6.23 9.04
CA LYS A 76 0.19 4.85 9.07
C LYS A 76 -1.32 4.84 9.35
N LEU A 77 -2.07 4.03 8.60
CA LEU A 77 -3.52 3.91 8.80
C LEU A 77 -3.82 3.32 10.19
N LYS A 78 -4.82 3.88 10.88
CA LYS A 78 -5.23 3.43 12.23
C LYS A 78 -5.50 1.92 12.29
N ARG A 79 -6.21 1.38 11.30
CA ARG A 79 -6.51 -0.07 11.21
C ARG A 79 -5.25 -0.92 11.12
N PHE A 80 -4.23 -0.44 10.40
CA PHE A 80 -2.96 -1.14 10.31
C PHE A 80 -2.24 -1.15 11.66
N GLN A 81 -2.26 -0.02 12.37
CA GLN A 81 -1.75 0.05 13.74
C GLN A 81 -2.52 -0.88 14.69
N GLU A 82 -3.85 -0.94 14.58
CA GLU A 82 -4.69 -1.87 15.38
C GLU A 82 -4.35 -3.34 15.10
N VAL A 83 -4.07 -3.72 13.84
CA VAL A 83 -3.58 -5.07 13.52
C VAL A 83 -2.22 -5.33 14.18
N ILE A 84 -1.28 -4.39 14.12
CA ILE A 84 0.02 -4.54 14.78
C ILE A 84 -0.15 -4.74 16.29
N ASP A 85 -0.93 -3.87 16.93
CA ASP A 85 -1.10 -3.86 18.38
C ASP A 85 -1.84 -5.12 18.88
N LYS A 86 -2.78 -5.64 18.10
CA LYS A 86 -3.62 -6.78 18.51
C LYS A 86 -3.09 -8.14 18.06
N GLN A 87 -2.39 -8.21 16.93
CA GLN A 87 -2.00 -9.48 16.30
C GLN A 87 -0.50 -9.77 16.37
N PHE A 88 0.34 -8.75 16.64
CA PHE A 88 1.80 -8.93 16.67
C PHE A 88 2.44 -8.50 17.99
N THR A 89 1.66 -7.98 18.94
CA THR A 89 2.16 -7.64 20.28
C THR A 89 2.06 -8.85 21.21
N GLY A 90 3.20 -9.29 21.76
CA GLY A 90 3.29 -10.43 22.67
C GLY A 90 3.58 -11.77 21.96
N SER A 91 2.80 -12.09 20.93
CA SER A 91 3.02 -13.26 20.06
C SER A 91 2.80 -12.90 18.60
N LEU A 92 3.53 -13.55 17.70
CA LEU A 92 3.39 -13.37 16.26
C LEU A 92 2.24 -14.24 15.74
N ASN A 93 1.16 -13.62 15.27
CA ASN A 93 0.07 -14.34 14.63
C ASN A 93 0.45 -14.73 13.18
N GLU A 94 0.76 -16.01 12.97
CA GLU A 94 1.15 -16.56 11.67
C GLU A 94 0.04 -16.49 10.62
N ASP A 95 -1.23 -16.64 11.01
CA ASP A 95 -2.38 -16.59 10.09
C ASP A 95 -2.54 -15.18 9.50
N VAL A 96 -2.30 -14.15 10.31
CA VAL A 96 -2.29 -12.74 9.89
C VAL A 96 -1.07 -12.44 9.02
N LEU A 97 0.08 -13.06 9.27
CA LEU A 97 1.21 -12.98 8.34
C LEU A 97 0.90 -13.65 7.00
N ASP A 98 0.17 -14.76 7.01
CA ASP A 98 -0.24 -15.46 5.80
C ASP A 98 -1.15 -14.59 4.92
N MET A 99 -2.19 -13.99 5.51
CA MET A 99 -3.11 -13.12 4.77
C MET A 99 -2.43 -11.83 4.28
N LEU A 100 -1.39 -11.35 4.96
CA LEU A 100 -0.58 -10.21 4.54
C LEU A 100 0.51 -10.58 3.52
N ASN A 101 0.45 -11.77 2.92
CA ASN A 101 1.39 -12.23 1.90
C ASN A 101 2.87 -12.17 2.36
N THR A 102 3.11 -12.56 3.61
CA THR A 102 4.45 -12.60 4.18
C THR A 102 5.16 -13.86 3.73
N LYS A 103 6.01 -13.75 2.71
CA LYS A 103 6.74 -14.88 2.16
C LYS A 103 8.03 -15.17 2.91
N TYR A 104 8.71 -14.12 3.40
CA TYR A 104 9.99 -14.27 4.08
C TYR A 104 9.95 -13.64 5.47
N ALA A 105 10.50 -14.37 6.46
CA ALA A 105 10.84 -13.82 7.76
C ALA A 105 12.36 -13.91 7.97
N ILE A 106 12.97 -12.83 8.45
CA ILE A 106 14.38 -12.78 8.80
C ILE A 106 14.46 -12.82 10.32
N MET A 107 15.13 -13.83 10.86
CA MET A 107 15.29 -14.03 12.30
C MET A 107 16.77 -14.11 12.64
N SER A 108 17.13 -13.70 13.85
CA SER A 108 18.44 -14.00 14.42
C SER A 108 18.39 -15.29 15.25
N ASP A 109 19.51 -15.97 15.38
CA ASP A 109 19.68 -17.01 16.38
C ASP A 109 19.63 -16.44 17.82
N GLN A 110 19.58 -17.34 18.82
CA GLN A 110 19.54 -16.97 20.24
C GLN A 110 20.76 -16.14 20.68
N THR A 111 21.87 -16.21 19.94
CA THR A 111 23.11 -15.46 20.19
C THR A 111 23.18 -14.13 19.42
N GLY A 112 22.24 -13.86 18.51
CA GLY A 112 22.21 -12.66 17.68
C GLY A 112 23.31 -12.60 16.61
N GLN A 113 24.08 -13.68 16.42
CA GLN A 113 25.28 -13.70 15.58
C GLN A 113 25.01 -14.21 14.17
N SER A 114 24.03 -15.10 14.00
CA SER A 114 23.65 -15.60 12.69
C SER A 114 22.24 -15.18 12.31
N LEU A 115 22.09 -14.74 11.05
CA LEU A 115 20.81 -14.39 10.46
C LEU A 115 20.29 -15.57 9.67
N ARG A 116 19.03 -15.94 9.90
CA ARG A 116 18.33 -17.00 9.20
C ARG A 116 17.15 -16.41 8.44
N MET A 117 17.08 -16.75 7.15
CA MET A 117 15.88 -16.55 6.34
C MET A 117 14.95 -17.76 6.50
N VAL A 118 13.68 -17.49 6.79
CA VAL A 118 12.60 -18.48 6.83
C VAL A 118 11.66 -18.19 5.66
N ASN A 119 11.51 -19.15 4.75
CA ASN A 119 10.52 -19.10 3.68
C ASN A 119 9.19 -19.69 4.21
N ARG A 120 8.14 -18.88 4.21
CA ARG A 120 6.81 -19.22 4.72
C ARG A 120 5.95 -19.74 3.57
N ALA A 121 5.93 -21.07 3.42
CA ALA A 121 5.08 -21.74 2.43
C ALA A 121 3.57 -21.59 2.70
N SER A 122 3.21 -21.18 3.92
CA SER A 122 1.84 -20.92 4.36
C SER A 122 1.23 -19.64 3.78
N ALA A 123 2.05 -18.72 3.29
CA ALA A 123 1.61 -17.43 2.74
C ALA A 123 0.43 -17.59 1.76
N ALA A 124 -0.56 -16.69 1.88
CA ALA A 124 -1.78 -16.75 1.08
C ALA A 124 -1.53 -16.42 -0.40
N GLY A 125 -0.49 -15.63 -0.68
CA GLY A 125 -0.21 -15.06 -1.99
C GLY A 125 -0.81 -13.67 -2.15
N ASN A 126 -0.69 -13.09 -3.34
CA ASN A 126 -1.14 -11.71 -3.61
C ASN A 126 -2.67 -11.60 -3.67
N ALA A 127 -3.33 -12.69 -4.07
CA ALA A 127 -4.77 -12.83 -4.11
C ALA A 127 -5.16 -14.31 -4.10
N TRP A 128 -6.34 -14.63 -3.59
CA TRP A 128 -6.88 -15.98 -3.56
C TRP A 128 -8.41 -15.97 -3.52
N PHE A 129 -9.03 -17.09 -3.87
CA PHE A 129 -10.47 -17.30 -3.73
C PHE A 129 -10.78 -18.00 -2.42
N VAL A 130 -11.75 -17.47 -1.67
CA VAL A 130 -12.19 -18.07 -0.41
C VAL A 130 -13.35 -19.03 -0.62
N GLN A 131 -13.43 -20.06 0.22
CA GLN A 131 -14.51 -21.05 0.18
C GLN A 131 -15.79 -20.50 0.81
N LYS A 132 -15.63 -19.69 1.86
CA LYS A 132 -16.74 -19.20 2.67
C LYS A 132 -16.52 -17.75 3.08
N VAL A 133 -17.59 -16.98 3.05
CA VAL A 133 -17.67 -15.67 3.69
C VAL A 133 -18.44 -15.82 5.00
N VAL A 134 -17.86 -15.31 6.09
CA VAL A 134 -18.52 -15.24 7.40
C VAL A 134 -18.77 -13.78 7.73
N TYR A 135 -20.04 -13.43 7.88
CA TYR A 135 -20.41 -12.07 8.28
C TYR A 135 -20.25 -11.87 9.78
N VAL A 136 -19.71 -10.71 10.15
CA VAL A 136 -19.51 -10.33 11.55
C VAL A 136 -20.08 -8.94 11.80
N LYS A 137 -20.53 -8.69 13.03
CA LYS A 137 -21.38 -7.53 13.35
C LYS A 137 -20.63 -6.20 13.34
N ASN A 138 -19.32 -6.22 13.60
CA ASN A 138 -18.51 -5.02 13.77
C ASN A 138 -17.00 -5.32 13.67
N ALA A 139 -16.21 -4.25 13.73
CA ALA A 139 -14.75 -4.32 13.63
C ALA A 139 -14.08 -5.12 14.76
N ASP A 140 -14.65 -5.12 15.98
CA ASP A 140 -14.09 -5.90 17.10
C ASP A 140 -14.24 -7.40 16.84
N GLN A 141 -15.40 -7.82 16.31
CA GLN A 141 -15.61 -9.20 15.90
C GLN A 141 -14.75 -9.60 14.70
N GLU A 142 -14.56 -8.71 13.71
CA GLU A 142 -13.59 -8.97 12.63
C GLU A 142 -12.18 -9.22 13.21
N MET A 143 -11.70 -8.33 14.09
CA MET A 143 -10.37 -8.45 14.71
C MET A 143 -10.23 -9.72 15.53
N ALA A 144 -11.26 -10.10 16.29
CA ALA A 144 -11.24 -11.33 17.07
C ALA A 144 -11.27 -12.59 16.19
N SER A 145 -11.94 -12.53 15.03
CA SER A 145 -12.08 -13.66 14.12
C SER A 145 -10.77 -14.00 13.40
N ILE A 146 -9.90 -13.00 13.18
CA ILE A 146 -8.57 -13.21 12.59
C ILE A 146 -7.50 -13.65 13.60
N ASN A 147 -7.85 -13.89 14.88
CA ASN A 147 -6.91 -14.41 15.88
C ASN A 147 -6.42 -15.82 15.55
N SER A 148 -7.26 -16.64 14.91
CA SER A 148 -6.87 -17.94 14.39
C SER A 148 -7.85 -18.39 13.31
N PHE A 149 -7.37 -18.54 12.08
CA PHE A 149 -8.17 -18.91 10.92
C PHE A 149 -7.27 -19.30 9.74
N ASN A 150 -7.82 -20.01 8.76
CA ASN A 150 -7.14 -20.21 7.48
C ASN A 150 -7.58 -19.14 6.47
N PRO A 151 -6.71 -18.17 6.10
CA PRO A 151 -7.09 -17.10 5.18
C PRO A 151 -7.49 -17.61 3.80
N LYS A 152 -6.96 -18.77 3.36
CA LYS A 152 -7.31 -19.36 2.06
C LYS A 152 -8.73 -19.97 2.03
N GLU A 153 -9.32 -20.22 3.20
CA GLU A 153 -10.62 -20.90 3.29
C GLU A 153 -11.76 -19.94 3.64
N VAL A 154 -11.54 -19.03 4.58
CA VAL A 154 -12.59 -18.15 5.10
C VAL A 154 -12.18 -16.69 5.06
N ALA A 155 -13.11 -15.83 4.62
CA ALA A 155 -13.02 -14.39 4.77
C ALA A 155 -14.07 -13.88 5.77
N PHE A 156 -13.66 -13.02 6.69
CA PHE A 156 -14.56 -12.34 7.62
C PHE A 156 -14.94 -10.96 7.08
N VAL A 157 -16.24 -10.68 6.99
CA VAL A 157 -16.75 -9.45 6.36
C VAL A 157 -17.76 -8.76 7.28
N ASP A 158 -17.54 -7.49 7.58
CA ASP A 158 -18.50 -6.63 8.28
C ASP A 158 -19.88 -6.67 7.59
N GLU A 159 -20.94 -6.90 8.36
CA GLU A 159 -22.33 -6.99 7.88
C GLU A 159 -22.73 -5.80 6.99
N LYS A 160 -22.14 -4.62 7.20
CA LYS A 160 -22.43 -3.43 6.36
C LYS A 160 -22.04 -3.61 4.89
N PHE A 161 -21.14 -4.55 4.56
CA PHE A 161 -20.73 -4.84 3.19
C PHE A 161 -21.58 -5.94 2.54
N LYS A 162 -22.48 -6.58 3.29
CA LYS A 162 -23.38 -7.60 2.76
C LYS A 162 -24.17 -7.15 1.51
N PRO A 163 -24.66 -5.89 1.38
CA PRO A 163 -25.34 -5.44 0.16
C PRO A 163 -24.46 -5.40 -1.09
N MET A 164 -23.13 -5.47 -0.96
CA MET A 164 -22.19 -5.51 -2.08
C MET A 164 -21.94 -6.93 -2.61
N ILE A 165 -22.52 -7.95 -1.97
CA ILE A 165 -22.30 -9.36 -2.28
C ILE A 165 -23.63 -10.00 -2.66
N ASP A 166 -23.71 -10.53 -3.89
CA ASP A 166 -24.83 -11.36 -4.34
C ASP A 166 -24.61 -12.82 -3.92
N GLU A 167 -25.01 -13.13 -2.67
CA GLU A 167 -24.88 -14.46 -2.04
C GLU A 167 -25.46 -15.61 -2.88
N LYS A 168 -26.39 -15.33 -3.80
CA LYS A 168 -27.03 -16.37 -4.62
C LYS A 168 -26.16 -16.83 -5.78
N LYS A 169 -25.25 -15.98 -6.24
CA LYS A 169 -24.34 -16.27 -7.35
C LYS A 169 -22.99 -16.79 -6.90
N VAL A 170 -22.54 -16.31 -5.74
CA VAL A 170 -21.23 -16.68 -5.18
C VAL A 170 -21.18 -18.18 -4.89
N GLY A 171 -20.10 -18.81 -5.35
CA GLY A 171 -19.69 -20.13 -4.92
C GLY A 171 -18.18 -20.21 -4.73
N TYR A 172 -17.70 -21.43 -4.52
CA TYR A 172 -16.28 -21.75 -4.48
C TYR A 172 -15.85 -22.44 -5.78
N SER A 173 -14.73 -21.99 -6.36
CA SER A 173 -14.10 -22.58 -7.55
C SER A 173 -12.79 -23.26 -7.14
N PRO A 174 -12.77 -24.58 -6.88
CA PRO A 174 -11.56 -25.30 -6.44
C PRO A 174 -10.42 -25.28 -7.46
N THR A 175 -10.76 -25.20 -8.75
CA THR A 175 -9.81 -25.09 -9.87
C THR A 175 -9.55 -23.64 -10.27
N GLY A 176 -10.13 -22.69 -9.55
CA GLY A 176 -9.97 -21.28 -9.83
C GLY A 176 -8.56 -20.82 -9.52
N LEU A 177 -8.02 -19.95 -10.36
CA LEU A 177 -6.70 -19.36 -10.17
C LEU A 177 -6.80 -17.85 -10.34
N ILE A 178 -6.10 -17.10 -9.50
CA ILE A 178 -5.89 -15.67 -9.65
C ILE A 178 -4.41 -15.37 -9.48
N LYS A 179 -3.86 -14.55 -10.37
CA LYS A 179 -2.43 -14.23 -10.39
C LYS A 179 -2.23 -12.74 -10.64
N LEU A 180 -1.37 -12.11 -9.84
CA LEU A 180 -0.88 -10.76 -10.12
C LEU A 180 0.06 -10.82 -11.34
N THR A 181 -0.23 -10.04 -12.38
CA THR A 181 0.56 -9.99 -13.62
C THR A 181 1.29 -8.67 -13.78
N SER A 182 0.86 -7.60 -13.11
CA SER A 182 1.58 -6.33 -13.03
C SER A 182 1.38 -5.70 -11.65
N TYR A 183 2.46 -5.16 -11.09
CA TYR A 183 2.46 -4.47 -9.81
C TYR A 183 3.02 -3.05 -9.96
N ARG A 184 2.20 -2.08 -9.59
CA ARG A 184 2.62 -0.71 -9.25
C ARG A 184 1.88 -0.26 -8.00
N PRO A 185 2.46 0.63 -7.17
CA PRO A 185 1.80 1.12 -5.96
C PRO A 185 0.42 1.77 -6.20
N ASP A 186 0.17 2.28 -7.40
CA ASP A 186 -1.05 2.95 -7.83
C ASP A 186 -1.93 2.13 -8.81
N ASP A 187 -1.43 0.99 -9.30
CA ASP A 187 -2.09 0.18 -10.34
C ASP A 187 -1.69 -1.30 -10.21
N LEU A 188 -2.65 -2.17 -9.91
CA LEU A 188 -2.44 -3.61 -9.75
C LEU A 188 -3.31 -4.38 -10.74
N ILE A 189 -2.69 -5.24 -11.54
CA ILE A 189 -3.38 -6.06 -12.53
C ILE A 189 -3.28 -7.52 -12.14
N TYR A 190 -4.44 -8.17 -12.10
CA TYR A 190 -4.60 -9.59 -11.89
C TYR A 190 -5.26 -10.22 -13.10
N GLU A 191 -4.84 -11.44 -13.44
CA GLU A 191 -5.56 -12.32 -14.36
C GLU A 191 -6.11 -13.48 -13.56
N TYR A 192 -7.37 -13.86 -13.85
CA TYR A 192 -8.01 -14.95 -13.13
C TYR A 192 -8.92 -15.79 -14.02
N SER A 193 -9.12 -17.03 -13.57
CA SER A 193 -10.03 -18.01 -14.15
C SER A 193 -10.87 -18.60 -13.01
N ALA A 194 -12.19 -18.61 -13.15
CA ALA A 194 -13.11 -19.27 -12.21
C ALA A 194 -14.28 -19.92 -12.95
N ASP A 195 -14.81 -21.04 -12.45
CA ASP A 195 -15.94 -21.75 -13.06
C ASP A 195 -17.32 -21.15 -12.73
N ARG A 196 -17.35 -20.19 -11.80
CA ARG A 196 -18.54 -19.49 -11.28
C ARG A 196 -18.13 -18.17 -10.63
N ASP A 197 -19.11 -17.38 -10.20
CA ASP A 197 -18.84 -16.17 -9.43
C ASP A 197 -18.18 -16.53 -8.09
N VAL A 198 -17.09 -15.85 -7.74
CA VAL A 198 -16.27 -16.15 -6.56
C VAL A 198 -16.03 -14.90 -5.73
N ILE A 199 -15.66 -15.10 -4.46
CA ILE A 199 -15.12 -14.03 -3.62
C ILE A 199 -13.60 -14.15 -3.62
N ALA A 200 -12.95 -13.09 -4.08
CA ALA A 200 -11.51 -12.96 -4.03
C ALA A 200 -11.10 -12.03 -2.89
N VAL A 201 -10.08 -12.41 -2.13
CA VAL A 201 -9.39 -11.56 -1.17
C VAL A 201 -8.03 -11.22 -1.75
N PHE A 202 -7.62 -9.98 -1.58
CA PHE A 202 -6.34 -9.43 -2.05
C PHE A 202 -5.52 -9.07 -0.82
N ALA A 203 -4.24 -9.42 -0.82
CA ALA A 203 -3.31 -9.03 0.23
C ALA A 203 -2.99 -7.52 0.19
N GLU A 204 -3.94 -6.65 -0.12
CA GLU A 204 -3.79 -5.20 -0.22
C GLU A 204 -4.65 -4.50 0.81
N ILE A 205 -4.13 -3.42 1.38
CA ILE A 205 -4.83 -2.69 2.44
C ILE A 205 -6.04 -1.96 1.84
N TRP A 206 -7.21 -2.20 2.41
CA TRP A 206 -8.46 -1.58 2.02
C TRP A 206 -8.50 -0.10 2.43
N TYR A 207 -8.85 0.75 1.48
CA TYR A 207 -9.01 2.18 1.68
C TYR A 207 -10.07 2.71 0.72
N ASP A 208 -11.15 3.28 1.26
CA ASP A 208 -12.32 3.69 0.50
C ASP A 208 -12.16 5.04 -0.24
N LYS A 209 -11.01 5.72 -0.06
CA LYS A 209 -10.75 7.01 -0.72
C LYS A 209 -9.74 6.85 -1.86
N GLY A 210 -10.22 6.44 -3.02
CA GLY A 210 -9.49 6.54 -4.28
C GLY A 210 -9.22 5.23 -4.99
N TRP A 211 -9.29 4.08 -4.30
CA TRP A 211 -9.19 2.80 -5.00
C TRP A 211 -10.47 2.44 -5.75
N ASN A 212 -10.32 2.08 -7.02
CA ASN A 212 -11.38 1.54 -7.87
C ASN A 212 -10.96 0.15 -8.37
N ALA A 213 -11.93 -0.72 -8.61
CA ALA A 213 -11.72 -2.05 -9.17
C ALA A 213 -12.48 -2.18 -10.49
N TYR A 214 -11.87 -2.83 -11.49
CA TYR A 214 -12.42 -3.01 -12.82
C TYR A 214 -12.22 -4.45 -13.28
N VAL A 215 -13.28 -5.11 -13.74
CA VAL A 215 -13.20 -6.42 -14.43
C VAL A 215 -13.41 -6.17 -15.91
N ASP A 216 -12.42 -6.49 -16.73
CA ASP A 216 -12.40 -6.23 -18.18
C ASP A 216 -12.75 -4.77 -18.56
N GLY A 217 -12.36 -3.83 -17.69
CA GLY A 217 -12.63 -2.40 -17.86
C GLY A 217 -13.97 -1.93 -17.29
N GLU A 218 -14.86 -2.84 -16.90
CA GLU A 218 -16.12 -2.49 -16.24
C GLU A 218 -15.91 -2.32 -14.74
N LYS A 219 -16.36 -1.19 -14.20
CA LYS A 219 -16.19 -0.85 -12.79
C LYS A 219 -17.03 -1.77 -11.91
N ILE A 220 -16.40 -2.40 -10.93
CA ILE A 220 -17.06 -3.24 -9.93
C ILE A 220 -16.92 -2.65 -8.52
N ASN A 221 -17.79 -3.10 -7.61
CA ASN A 221 -17.63 -2.82 -6.20
C ASN A 221 -16.55 -3.71 -5.60
N HIS A 222 -15.82 -3.18 -4.62
CA HIS A 222 -14.94 -3.94 -3.74
C HIS A 222 -15.19 -3.48 -2.31
N PHE A 223 -14.90 -4.35 -1.36
CA PHE A 223 -15.21 -4.17 0.04
C PHE A 223 -14.03 -4.61 0.90
N ARG A 224 -14.19 -4.50 2.22
CA ARG A 224 -13.17 -4.91 3.18
C ARG A 224 -13.46 -6.32 3.69
N ALA A 225 -12.42 -7.13 3.76
CA ALA A 225 -12.41 -8.42 4.43
C ALA A 225 -11.26 -8.49 5.46
N ASP A 226 -11.36 -9.42 6.40
CA ASP A 226 -10.30 -9.77 7.35
C ASP A 226 -9.73 -8.54 8.06
N TYR A 227 -10.64 -7.67 8.49
CA TYR A 227 -10.40 -6.39 9.17
C TYR A 227 -9.69 -5.28 8.36
N ILE A 228 -8.85 -5.64 7.39
CA ILE A 228 -7.93 -4.71 6.73
C ILE A 228 -7.72 -4.95 5.23
N LEU A 229 -8.02 -6.13 4.71
CA LEU A 229 -7.75 -6.50 3.32
C LEU A 229 -8.86 -6.06 2.37
N ARG A 230 -8.53 -5.89 1.10
CA ARG A 230 -9.51 -5.72 0.02
C ARG A 230 -10.11 -7.07 -0.35
N ALA A 231 -11.38 -7.05 -0.70
CA ALA A 231 -12.07 -8.20 -1.29
C ALA A 231 -13.06 -7.72 -2.36
N ALA A 232 -13.36 -8.59 -3.32
CA ALA A 232 -14.34 -8.32 -4.37
C ALA A 232 -15.07 -9.60 -4.77
N GLN A 233 -16.34 -9.45 -5.14
CA GLN A 233 -17.05 -10.49 -5.87
C GLN A 233 -16.67 -10.39 -7.35
N LEU A 234 -16.17 -11.49 -7.90
CA LEU A 234 -15.73 -11.57 -9.29
C LEU A 234 -16.65 -12.51 -10.07
N PRO A 235 -17.03 -12.17 -11.31
CA PRO A 235 -17.80 -13.07 -12.17
C PRO A 235 -17.02 -14.32 -12.55
N GLY A 236 -17.73 -15.42 -12.81
CA GLY A 236 -17.13 -16.63 -13.39
C GLY A 236 -16.68 -16.43 -14.84
N GLY A 237 -15.53 -17.01 -15.19
CA GLY A 237 -14.91 -16.89 -16.51
C GLY A 237 -13.41 -16.62 -16.42
N ASN A 238 -12.82 -16.29 -17.57
CA ASN A 238 -11.44 -15.82 -17.68
C ASN A 238 -11.45 -14.30 -17.85
N HIS A 239 -10.85 -13.58 -16.93
CA HIS A 239 -10.97 -12.12 -16.90
C HIS A 239 -9.69 -11.46 -16.41
N LYS A 240 -9.56 -10.17 -16.76
CA LYS A 240 -8.56 -9.26 -16.20
C LYS A 240 -9.24 -8.41 -15.11
N LEU A 241 -8.70 -8.46 -13.90
CA LEU A 241 -9.07 -7.55 -12.80
C LEU A 241 -7.98 -6.48 -12.64
N GLU A 242 -8.39 -5.23 -12.49
CA GLU A 242 -7.49 -4.10 -12.36
C GLU A 242 -7.92 -3.23 -11.18
N PHE A 243 -7.02 -3.00 -10.23
CA PHE A 243 -7.19 -2.02 -9.15
C PHE A 243 -6.39 -0.76 -9.48
N LYS A 244 -7.05 0.39 -9.53
CA LYS A 244 -6.40 1.68 -9.76
C LYS A 244 -6.65 2.66 -8.63
N PHE A 245 -5.61 3.38 -8.23
CA PHE A 245 -5.71 4.47 -7.26
C PHE A 245 -5.96 5.79 -7.97
N GLU A 246 -7.23 6.19 -8.04
CA GLU A 246 -7.71 7.38 -8.73
C GLU A 246 -8.48 8.32 -7.77
N PRO A 247 -7.83 8.92 -6.75
CA PRO A 247 -8.50 9.76 -5.77
C PRO A 247 -9.04 11.05 -6.40
N ALA A 248 -10.35 11.26 -6.30
CA ALA A 248 -11.01 12.43 -6.88
C ALA A 248 -10.44 13.78 -6.37
N SER A 249 -9.97 13.82 -5.12
CA SER A 249 -9.36 15.01 -4.52
C SER A 249 -8.06 15.43 -5.22
N TYR A 250 -7.23 14.46 -5.62
CA TYR A 250 -5.98 14.72 -6.34
C TYR A 250 -6.25 15.37 -7.69
N TYR A 251 -7.09 14.75 -8.53
CA TYR A 251 -7.40 15.27 -9.86
C TYR A 251 -8.17 16.59 -9.82
N THR A 252 -8.98 16.81 -8.79
CA THR A 252 -9.65 18.10 -8.59
C THR A 252 -8.64 19.18 -8.19
N GLY A 253 -7.74 18.88 -7.24
CA GLY A 253 -6.68 19.79 -6.80
C GLY A 253 -5.71 20.15 -7.91
N GLU A 254 -5.33 19.18 -8.74
CA GLU A 254 -4.48 19.39 -9.92
C GLU A 254 -5.10 20.41 -10.88
N LYS A 255 -6.39 20.25 -11.22
CA LYS A 255 -7.11 21.19 -12.09
C LYS A 255 -7.15 22.60 -11.51
N ILE A 256 -7.44 22.72 -10.21
CA ILE A 256 -7.47 24.02 -9.52
C ILE A 256 -6.08 24.66 -9.53
N SER A 257 -5.03 23.90 -9.21
CA SER A 257 -3.64 24.36 -9.20
C SER A 257 -3.20 24.82 -10.59
N LEU A 258 -3.57 24.08 -11.64
CA LEU A 258 -3.31 24.46 -13.02
C LEU A 258 -3.99 25.78 -13.38
N MET A 259 -5.27 25.94 -13.05
CA MET A 259 -6.01 27.19 -13.28
C MET A 259 -5.38 28.37 -12.52
N ALA A 260 -5.02 28.17 -11.25
CA ALA A 260 -4.36 29.21 -10.45
C ALA A 260 -2.99 29.60 -11.04
N SER A 261 -2.23 28.63 -11.54
CA SER A 261 -0.94 28.86 -12.19
C SER A 261 -1.10 29.65 -13.50
N ILE A 262 -2.11 29.30 -14.32
CA ILE A 262 -2.44 30.05 -15.54
C ILE A 262 -2.82 31.49 -15.21
N LEU A 263 -3.68 31.70 -14.20
CA LEU A 263 -4.10 33.03 -13.76
C LEU A 263 -2.92 33.85 -13.21
N LEU A 264 -2.01 33.22 -12.47
CA LEU A 264 -0.81 33.87 -11.95
C LEU A 264 0.10 34.33 -13.10
N ILE A 265 0.39 33.45 -14.07
CA ILE A 265 1.22 33.78 -15.23
C ILE A 265 0.55 34.89 -16.06
N ALA A 266 -0.77 34.79 -16.30
CA ALA A 266 -1.52 35.81 -17.00
C ALA A 266 -1.48 37.17 -16.27
N GLY A 267 -1.60 37.16 -14.94
CA GLY A 267 -1.49 38.36 -14.11
C GLY A 267 -0.10 39.01 -14.16
N ILE A 268 0.96 38.20 -14.11
CA ILE A 268 2.34 38.69 -14.27
C ILE A 268 2.56 39.26 -15.67
N ALA A 269 2.11 38.55 -16.72
CA ALA A 269 2.21 39.03 -18.10
C ALA A 269 1.46 40.34 -18.31
N PHE A 270 0.26 40.46 -17.73
CA PHE A 270 -0.53 41.69 -17.76
C PHE A 270 0.18 42.84 -17.04
N ALA A 271 0.75 42.61 -15.85
CA ALA A 271 1.51 43.61 -15.12
C ALA A 271 2.70 44.13 -15.94
N ILE A 272 3.52 43.23 -16.51
CA ILE A 272 4.65 43.58 -17.39
C ILE A 272 4.19 44.38 -18.61
N TYR A 273 3.10 43.96 -19.25
CA TYR A 273 2.52 44.67 -20.40
C TYR A 273 2.08 46.10 -20.04
N THR A 274 1.41 46.28 -18.90
CA THR A 274 0.97 47.61 -18.47
C THR A 274 2.14 48.54 -18.12
N GLU A 275 3.20 48.01 -17.51
CA GLU A 275 4.39 48.78 -17.14
C GLU A 275 5.20 49.22 -18.36
N THR A 276 5.41 48.31 -19.31
CA THR A 276 6.08 48.65 -20.58
C THR A 276 5.31 49.66 -21.41
N LYS A 277 3.97 49.62 -21.38
CA LYS A 277 3.11 50.62 -22.05
C LYS A 277 3.21 52.00 -21.37
N LYS A 278 3.22 52.05 -20.04
CA LYS A 278 3.40 53.32 -19.29
C LYS A 278 4.74 53.97 -19.59
N ASN A 279 5.84 53.21 -19.58
CA ASN A 279 7.17 53.73 -19.86
C ASN A 279 7.32 54.26 -21.30
N LYS A 280 6.68 53.62 -22.30
CA LYS A 280 6.64 54.17 -23.66
C LYS A 280 5.89 55.50 -23.77
N THR A 281 4.88 55.71 -22.92
CA THR A 281 4.09 56.95 -22.93
C THR A 281 4.82 58.10 -22.23
N ALA A 282 5.61 57.80 -21.20
CA ALA A 282 6.42 58.78 -20.47
C ALA A 282 7.69 59.24 -21.23
N VAL A 283 8.23 58.45 -22.15
CA VAL A 283 9.38 58.82 -23.01
C VAL A 283 8.94 59.62 -24.25
N ALA A 284 7.66 59.59 -24.60
CA ALA A 284 7.08 60.30 -25.74
C ALA A 284 6.48 61.68 -25.40
N ALA A 285 6.46 62.05 -24.11
CA ALA A 285 6.00 63.34 -23.58
C ALA A 285 7.19 64.18 -23.12
#